data_AF-A0A9D6NA20-F1
#
_entry.id   AF-A0A9D6NA20-F1
#
_cell.length_a   1.000
_cell.length_b   1.000
_cell.length_c   1.000
_cell.angle_alpha   90.00
_cell.angle_beta   90.00
_cell.angle_gamma   90.00
#
_symmetry.space_group_name_H-M   'P 1'
#
loop_
_entity.id
_entity.type
_entity.pdbx_description
1 polymer ?
#
loop_
_entity_poly.entity_id
_entity_poly.type
_entity_poly.pdbx_seq_one_letter_code
_entity_poly.pdbx_strand_id
1 'polypeptide(L)'
;MVEEHAGRAVLRRVFEEAGFAVVEDYLLPIAGTMVRLDGFDPDRRTGYEYITTADGDREELHERIVAELDRLNANGELRLLLVDEQFIPDADTLMAAARVFLGLDG
;
A
#
# COMPACT_ATOMS: atom_id res chain seq x y z
N MET A 1 -0.28 15.26 -9.78
CA MET A 1 -0.07 14.49 -8.55
C MET A 1 -1.43 14.30 -7.92
N VAL A 2 -1.71 13.09 -7.47
CA VAL A 2 -3.00 12.74 -6.88
C VAL A 2 -2.92 13.05 -5.39
N GLU A 3 -3.87 13.82 -4.86
CA GLU A 3 -3.95 14.08 -3.42
C GLU A 3 -4.17 12.77 -2.65
N GLU A 4 -3.63 12.66 -1.44
CA GLU A 4 -3.66 11.45 -0.60
C GLU A 4 -5.05 10.79 -0.56
N HIS A 5 -6.07 11.55 -0.18
CA HIS A 5 -7.43 11.05 -0.05
C HIS A 5 -7.99 10.49 -1.38
N ALA A 6 -7.67 11.16 -2.50
CA ALA A 6 -8.07 10.69 -3.81
C ALA A 6 -7.28 9.44 -4.23
N GLY A 7 -5.99 9.36 -3.89
CA GLY A 7 -5.13 8.21 -4.16
C GLY A 7 -5.60 6.97 -3.42
N ARG A 8 -5.87 7.11 -2.11
CA ARG A 8 -6.40 6.05 -1.25
C ARG A 8 -7.75 5.53 -1.75
N ALA A 9 -8.65 6.43 -2.16
CA ALA A 9 -9.94 6.05 -2.74
C ALA A 9 -9.79 5.23 -4.04
N VAL A 10 -8.85 5.60 -4.92
CA VAL A 10 -8.55 4.83 -6.14
C VAL A 10 -8.01 3.44 -5.79
N LEU A 11 -7.03 3.36 -4.89
CA LEU A 11 -6.42 2.10 -4.47
C LEU A 11 -7.45 1.15 -3.83
N ARG A 12 -8.24 1.67 -2.90
CA ARG A 12 -9.32 0.92 -2.25
C ARG A 12 -10.25 0.29 -3.28
N ARG A 13 -10.74 1.10 -4.21
CA ARG A 13 -11.66 0.65 -5.25
C ARG A 13 -11.06 -0.51 -6.05
N VAL A 14 -9.81 -0.39 -6.49
CA VAL A 14 -9.14 -1.43 -7.29
C VAL A 14 -9.01 -2.74 -6.50
N PHE A 15 -8.65 -2.66 -5.21
CA PHE A 15 -8.54 -3.83 -4.35
C PHE A 15 -9.90 -4.48 -4.06
N GLU A 16 -10.93 -3.70 -3.76
CA GLU A 16 -12.29 -4.21 -3.55
C GLU A 16 -12.87 -4.85 -4.83
N GLU A 17 -12.65 -4.25 -6.01
CA GLU A 17 -13.02 -4.82 -7.32
C GLU A 17 -12.28 -6.15 -7.59
N ALA A 18 -11.07 -6.32 -7.06
CA ALA A 18 -10.30 -7.56 -7.09
C ALA A 18 -10.71 -8.58 -6.00
N GLY A 19 -11.73 -8.25 -5.20
CA GLY A 19 -12.32 -9.11 -4.19
C GLY A 19 -11.55 -9.18 -2.87
N PHE A 20 -10.71 -8.19 -2.56
CA PHE A 20 -10.09 -8.06 -1.24
C PHE A 20 -11.05 -7.39 -0.24
N ALA A 21 -10.99 -7.81 1.01
CA ALA A 21 -11.73 -7.19 2.11
C ALA A 21 -10.84 -6.15 2.80
N VAL A 22 -10.76 -4.96 2.20
CA VAL A 22 -9.85 -3.90 2.67
C VAL A 22 -10.35 -3.28 3.98
N VAL A 23 -9.48 -3.29 4.98
CA VAL A 23 -9.59 -2.51 6.23
C VAL A 23 -8.70 -1.29 6.10
N GLU A 24 -9.28 -0.10 6.19
CA GLU A 24 -8.56 1.18 6.15
C GLU A 24 -7.87 1.49 7.50
N ASP A 25 -6.80 2.29 7.44
CA ASP A 25 -6.00 2.73 8.60
C ASP A 25 -5.54 1.54 9.49
N TYR A 26 -5.17 0.43 8.85
CA TYR A 26 -4.86 -0.82 9.53
C TYR A 26 -3.49 -0.74 10.21
N LEU A 27 -3.45 -0.98 11.53
CA LEU A 27 -2.20 -1.06 12.29
C LEU A 27 -1.57 -2.45 12.15
N LEU A 28 -0.52 -2.54 11.34
CA LEU A 28 0.24 -3.77 11.12
C LEU A 28 1.44 -3.84 12.09
N PRO A 29 1.49 -4.83 13.00
CA PRO A 29 2.66 -5.03 13.87
C PRO A 29 3.83 -5.60 13.08
N ILE A 30 4.93 -4.83 12.96
CA ILE A 30 6.16 -5.20 12.24
C ILE A 30 7.38 -4.83 13.07
N ALA A 31 8.35 -5.75 13.20
CA ALA A 31 9.65 -5.49 13.83
C ALA A 31 9.62 -4.86 15.26
N GLY A 32 8.51 -5.06 15.99
CA GLY A 32 8.29 -4.48 17.32
C GLY A 32 7.67 -3.08 17.34
N THR A 33 7.25 -2.56 16.18
CA THR A 33 6.48 -1.31 16.03
C THR A 33 5.13 -1.58 15.37
N MET A 34 4.26 -0.58 15.38
CA MET A 34 3.06 -0.53 14.55
C MET A 34 3.33 0.34 13.33
N VAL A 35 3.03 -0.17 12.14
CA VAL A 35 2.98 0.60 10.90
C VAL A 35 1.52 0.77 10.55
N ARG A 36 1.08 2.02 10.35
CA ARG A 36 -0.27 2.28 9.85
C ARG A 36 -0.26 2.09 8.34
N LEU A 37 -1.22 1.31 7.84
CA LEU A 37 -1.43 1.09 6.42
C LEU A 37 -2.74 1.73 5.97
N ASP A 38 -2.72 2.40 4.83
CA ASP A 38 -3.91 3.02 4.24
C ASP A 38 -5.02 2.01 3.93
N GLY A 39 -4.66 0.79 3.54
CA GLY A 39 -5.60 -0.30 3.31
C GLY A 39 -4.94 -1.67 3.33
N PHE A 40 -5.56 -2.61 4.06
CA PHE A 40 -5.03 -3.97 4.20
C PHE A 40 -6.14 -5.02 4.31
N ASP A 41 -5.95 -6.17 3.66
CA ASP A 41 -6.75 -7.37 3.86
C ASP A 41 -5.96 -8.35 4.75
N PRO A 42 -6.35 -8.54 6.03
CA PRO A 42 -5.63 -9.39 6.97
C PRO A 42 -5.67 -10.88 6.62
N ASP A 43 -6.76 -11.34 6.00
CA ASP A 43 -6.94 -12.75 5.64
C ASP A 43 -6.04 -13.12 4.46
N ARG A 44 -5.91 -12.22 3.49
CA ARG A 44 -5.01 -12.38 2.32
C ARG A 44 -3.60 -11.83 2.54
N ARG A 45 -3.36 -11.20 3.69
CA ARG A 45 -2.11 -10.51 4.06
C ARG A 45 -1.58 -9.61 2.93
N THR A 46 -2.49 -8.87 2.30
CA THR A 46 -2.19 -8.05 1.12
C THR A 46 -2.80 -6.66 1.28
N GLY A 47 -2.07 -5.61 0.93
CA GLY A 47 -2.56 -4.23 1.04
C GLY A 47 -1.71 -3.21 0.32
N TYR A 48 -1.89 -1.95 0.66
CA TYR A 48 -1.21 -0.81 0.05
C TYR A 48 -0.97 0.33 1.03
N GLU A 49 -0.02 1.17 0.68
CA GLU A 49 0.31 2.43 1.35
C GLU A 49 0.55 3.52 0.29
N TYR A 50 -0.08 4.68 0.43
CA TYR A 50 0.11 5.84 -0.42
C TYR A 50 0.96 6.89 0.30
N ILE A 51 2.27 6.79 0.10
CA ILE A 51 3.27 7.63 0.76
C ILE A 51 3.20 9.03 0.17
N THR A 52 2.87 10.00 1.01
CA THR A 52 2.96 11.43 0.67
C THR A 52 4.16 12.09 1.34
N THR A 53 4.60 13.20 0.77
CA THR A 53 5.67 14.06 1.33
C THR A 53 5.10 15.03 2.38
N ALA A 54 3.79 15.24 2.37
CA ALA A 54 3.09 16.23 3.20
C ALA A 54 2.86 15.72 4.63
N ASP A 55 2.72 14.41 4.81
CA ASP A 55 2.63 13.76 6.11
C ASP A 55 3.91 12.98 6.43
N GLY A 56 4.22 12.84 7.72
CA GLY A 56 5.44 12.18 8.23
C GLY A 56 5.58 10.69 7.89
N ASP A 57 4.82 10.16 6.92
CA ASP A 57 4.82 8.75 6.49
C ASP A 57 6.20 8.30 6.00
N ARG A 58 6.94 9.22 5.37
CA ARG A 58 8.32 8.97 4.93
C ARG A 58 9.28 8.82 6.11
N GLU A 59 8.96 9.42 7.25
CA GLU A 59 9.66 9.18 8.51
C GLU A 59 9.12 7.91 9.19
N GLU A 60 7.86 7.49 9.06
CA GLU A 60 7.43 6.22 9.65
C GLU A 60 8.07 4.99 8.97
N LEU A 61 8.43 5.07 7.68
CA LEU A 61 9.11 4.02 6.92
C LEU A 61 10.65 4.13 6.97
N HIS A 62 11.24 4.09 8.17
CA HIS A 62 12.70 4.02 8.31
C HIS A 62 13.28 2.69 7.78
N GLU A 63 14.58 2.67 7.47
CA GLU A 63 15.31 1.54 6.84
C GLU A 63 15.02 0.16 7.45
N ARG A 64 14.86 0.08 8.77
CA ARG A 64 14.57 -1.19 9.48
C ARG A 64 13.18 -1.75 9.14
N ILE A 65 12.18 -0.88 8.98
CA ILE A 65 10.80 -1.29 8.65
C ILE A 65 10.76 -1.73 7.20
N VAL A 66 11.38 -0.99 6.29
CA VAL A 66 11.50 -1.35 4.86
C VAL A 66 12.19 -2.71 4.71
N ALA A 67 13.31 -2.94 5.40
CA ALA A 67 14.00 -4.22 5.34
C ALA A 67 13.15 -5.42 5.82
N GLU A 68 12.33 -5.23 6.86
CA GLU A 68 11.44 -6.29 7.34
C GLU A 68 10.25 -6.51 6.40
N LEU A 69 9.69 -5.44 5.82
CA LEU A 69 8.66 -5.54 4.78
C LEU A 69 9.17 -6.31 3.56
N ASP A 70 10.38 -5.99 3.08
CA ASP A 70 11.03 -6.69 1.98
C ASP A 70 11.25 -8.17 2.31
N ARG A 71 11.69 -8.48 3.54
CA ARG A 71 11.86 -9.88 3.99
C ARG A 71 10.54 -10.63 3.98
N LEU A 72 9.48 -10.05 4.53
CA LEU A 72 8.14 -10.67 4.59
C LEU A 72 7.59 -10.88 3.17
N ASN A 73 7.80 -9.93 2.27
CA ASN A 73 7.39 -10.03 0.88
C ASN A 73 8.18 -11.11 0.11
N ALA A 74 9.50 -11.16 0.26
CA ALA A 74 10.34 -12.18 -0.35
C ALA A 74 9.97 -13.61 0.10
N ASN A 75 9.47 -13.75 1.33
CA ASN A 75 8.99 -15.01 1.87
C ASN A 75 7.52 -15.34 1.51
N GLY A 76 6.81 -14.44 0.84
CA GLY A 76 5.37 -14.59 0.54
C GLY A 76 4.48 -14.48 1.77
N GLU A 77 4.99 -13.93 2.88
CA GLU A 77 4.25 -13.74 4.13
C GLU A 77 3.41 -12.46 4.12
N LEU A 78 3.73 -11.50 3.25
CA LEU A 78 3.06 -10.20 3.16
C LEU A 78 3.18 -9.67 1.74
N ARG A 79 2.12 -9.06 1.19
CA ARG A 79 2.21 -8.33 -0.07
C ARG A 79 1.74 -6.89 0.12
N LEU A 80 2.66 -5.94 0.12
CA LEU A 80 2.32 -4.52 0.19
C LEU A 80 2.72 -3.81 -1.09
N LEU A 81 1.79 -3.01 -1.62
CA LEU A 81 2.05 -2.04 -2.65
C LEU A 81 2.39 -0.70 -1.99
N LEU A 82 3.65 -0.31 -2.03
CA LEU A 82 4.07 1.03 -1.61
C LEU A 82 4.02 1.96 -2.83
N VAL A 83 3.21 3.00 -2.75
CA VAL A 83 3.03 3.99 -3.80
C VAL A 83 3.54 5.33 -3.31
N ASP A 84 4.56 5.86 -3.95
CA ASP A 84 5.03 7.22 -3.66
C ASP A 84 4.38 8.21 -4.62
N GLU A 85 3.73 9.25 -4.08
CA GLU A 85 3.03 10.28 -4.86
C GLU A 85 3.94 10.94 -5.91
N GLN A 86 5.26 10.98 -5.67
CA GLN A 86 6.24 11.61 -6.57
C GLN A 86 6.37 10.84 -7.90
N PHE A 87 6.02 9.55 -7.92
CA PHE A 87 6.05 8.72 -9.12
C PHE A 87 4.65 8.53 -9.75
N ILE A 88 3.62 9.13 -9.19
CA ILE A 88 2.23 9.00 -9.64
C ILE A 88 1.71 10.35 -10.16
N PRO A 89 1.77 10.60 -11.49
CA PRO A 89 1.34 11.87 -12.05
C PRO A 89 -0.18 12.08 -11.98
N ASP A 90 -0.95 11.00 -12.10
CA ASP A 90 -2.41 10.98 -12.21
C ASP A 90 -3.04 9.67 -11.69
N ALA A 91 -4.37 9.68 -11.57
CA ALA A 91 -5.15 8.55 -11.05
C ALA A 91 -5.15 7.33 -11.97
N ASP A 92 -5.01 7.52 -13.29
CA ASP A 92 -4.96 6.42 -14.25
C ASP A 92 -3.66 5.61 -14.09
N THR A 93 -2.53 6.30 -13.90
CA THR A 93 -1.24 5.68 -13.59
C THR A 93 -1.29 4.91 -12.26
N LEU A 94 -1.95 5.49 -11.24
CA LEU A 94 -2.16 4.83 -9.95
C LEU A 94 -2.97 3.53 -10.09
N MET A 95 -4.10 3.63 -10.80
CA MET A 95 -4.97 2.50 -11.05
C MET A 95 -4.23 1.41 -11.84
N ALA A 96 -3.47 1.77 -12.87
CA ALA A 96 -2.67 0.82 -13.64
C ALA A 96 -1.63 0.12 -12.76
N ALA A 97 -0.88 0.85 -11.93
CA ALA A 97 0.09 0.27 -11.01
C ALA A 97 -0.54 -0.72 -10.02
N ALA A 98 -1.72 -0.38 -9.47
CA ALA A 98 -2.45 -1.27 -8.58
C ALA A 98 -2.94 -2.54 -9.29
N ARG A 99 -3.45 -2.42 -10.53
CA ARG A 99 -3.89 -3.58 -11.32
C ARG A 99 -2.73 -4.51 -11.65
N VAL A 100 -1.58 -3.95 -12.02
CA VAL A 100 -0.34 -4.71 -12.27
C VAL A 100 0.10 -5.47 -11.03
N PHE A 101 0.12 -4.79 -9.89
CA PHE A 101 0.41 -5.44 -8.62
C PHE A 101 -0.56 -6.60 -8.35
N LEU A 102 -1.86 -6.44 -8.60
CA LEU A 102 -2.85 -7.48 -8.35
C LEU A 102 -2.88 -8.59 -9.42
N GLY A 103 -2.08 -8.48 -10.49
CA GLY A 103 -2.07 -9.44 -11.59
C GLY A 103 -3.33 -9.38 -12.46
N LEU A 104 -3.95 -8.20 -12.57
CA LEU A 104 -5.18 -7.95 -13.32
C LEU A 104 -4.93 -7.42 -14.73
N ASP A 105 -3.70 -7.56 -15.23
CA ASP A 105 -3.28 -7.15 -16.57
C ASP A 105 -3.65 -8.26 -17.57
N GLY A 106 -4.94 -8.39 -17.84
CA GLY A 106 -5.52 -9.34 -18.79
C GLY A 106 -6.48 -8.66 -19.75
#